data_AF-A0A166RGM1-F1
#
_entry.id   AF-A0A166RGM1-F1
#
_cell.length_a   1.000
_cell.length_b   1.000
_cell.length_c   1.000
_cell.angle_alpha   90.00
_cell.angle_beta   90.00
_cell.angle_gamma   90.00
#
_symmetry.space_group_name_H-M   'P 1'
#
loop_
_entity.id
_entity.type
_entity.pdbx_description
1 polymer ?
#
loop_
_entity_poly.entity_id
_entity_poly.type
_entity_poly.pdbx_seq_one_letter_code
_entity_poly.pdbx_strand_id
1 'polypeptide(L)'
;MRTRGRRSAGRTEKERQLQQLARLQRQITEQRRKIAEMERVRDEMLRRGTGSVVYEGVCAECGIGVIVRKNDSLRCTSCDFRYNL
;
A
#
# COMPACT_ATOMS: atom_id res chain seq x y z
N MET A 1 -31.91 33.19 -44.14
CA MET A 1 -30.60 32.56 -43.84
C MET A 1 -30.33 32.60 -42.33
N ARG A 2 -30.57 31.52 -41.57
CA ARG A 2 -30.25 31.41 -40.13
C ARG A 2 -29.59 30.06 -39.83
N THR A 3 -28.35 29.87 -40.30
CA THR A 3 -27.59 28.62 -40.03
C THR A 3 -26.18 28.87 -39.47
N ARG A 4 -25.74 30.13 -39.36
CA ARG A 4 -24.36 30.47 -38.93
C ARG A 4 -24.10 30.35 -37.43
N GLY A 5 -25.11 30.48 -36.55
CA GLY A 5 -24.91 30.44 -35.09
C GLY A 5 -24.80 29.04 -34.47
N ARG A 6 -25.42 28.02 -35.08
CA ARG A 6 -25.48 26.66 -34.51
C ARG A 6 -24.17 25.89 -34.65
N ARG A 7 -23.40 26.15 -35.72
CA ARG A 7 -22.09 25.52 -35.98
C ARG A 7 -20.99 26.03 -35.05
N SER A 8 -21.06 27.29 -34.64
CA SER A 8 -20.10 27.90 -33.71
C SER A 8 -20.28 27.33 -32.30
N ALA A 9 -21.53 27.26 -31.81
CA ALA A 9 -21.84 26.73 -30.48
C ALA A 9 -21.44 25.25 -30.32
N GLY A 10 -21.68 24.42 -31.34
CA GLY A 10 -21.26 23.00 -31.33
C GLY A 10 -19.74 22.81 -31.35
N ARG A 11 -18.99 23.74 -31.95
CA ARG A 11 -17.53 23.73 -31.93
C ARG A 11 -16.97 24.11 -30.56
N THR A 12 -17.54 25.12 -29.92
CA THR A 12 -17.18 25.53 -28.55
C THR A 12 -17.48 24.44 -27.53
N GLU A 13 -18.61 23.73 -27.68
CA GLU A 13 -18.95 22.62 -26.78
C GLU A 13 -18.01 21.43 -26.95
N LYS A 14 -17.65 21.08 -28.20
CA LYS A 14 -16.68 20.03 -28.49
C LYS A 14 -15.30 20.34 -27.90
N GLU A 15 -14.85 21.60 -27.98
CA GLU A 15 -13.58 22.03 -27.39
C GLU A 15 -13.58 21.95 -25.86
N ARG A 16 -14.69 22.30 -25.19
CA ARG A 16 -14.85 22.15 -23.74
C ARG A 16 -14.80 20.68 -23.32
N GLN A 17 -15.47 19.79 -24.05
CA GLN A 17 -15.45 18.36 -23.79
C GLN A 17 -14.05 17.77 -23.94
N LEU A 18 -13.29 18.18 -24.96
CA LEU A 18 -11.90 17.76 -25.14
C LEU A 18 -11.00 18.23 -24.00
N GLN A 19 -11.18 19.47 -23.53
CA GLN A 19 -10.44 19.97 -22.37
C GLN A 19 -10.78 19.22 -21.07
N GLN A 20 -12.06 18.86 -20.88
CA GLN A 20 -12.48 18.03 -19.75
C GLN A 20 -11.86 16.63 -19.82
N LEU A 21 -11.86 15.98 -20.98
CA LEU A 21 -11.22 14.68 -21.17
C LEU A 21 -9.71 14.74 -20.87
N ALA A 22 -9.02 15.76 -21.38
CA ALA A 22 -7.60 15.96 -21.11
C ALA A 22 -7.31 16.23 -19.62
N ARG A 23 -8.22 16.91 -18.90
CA ARG A 23 -8.13 17.08 -17.45
C ARG A 23 -8.30 15.74 -16.71
N LEU A 24 -9.32 14.96 -17.08
CA LEU A 24 -9.59 13.65 -16.47
C LEU A 24 -8.45 12.67 -16.72
N GLN A 25 -7.88 12.62 -17.93
CA GLN A 25 -6.72 11.77 -18.23
C GLN A 25 -5.50 12.11 -17.38
N ARG A 26 -5.25 13.41 -17.14
CA ARG A 26 -4.18 13.84 -16.22
C ARG A 26 -4.46 13.39 -14.79
N GLN A 27 -5.69 13.53 -14.31
CA GLN A 27 -6.08 13.08 -12.97
C GLN A 27 -5.94 11.57 -12.79
N ILE A 28 -6.35 10.77 -13.78
CA ILE A 28 -6.18 9.30 -13.77
C ILE A 28 -4.71 8.93 -13.72
N THR A 29 -3.87 9.61 -14.51
CA THR A 29 -2.42 9.35 -14.55
C THR A 29 -1.78 9.64 -13.19
N GLU A 30 -2.17 10.74 -12.55
CA GLU A 30 -1.70 11.10 -11.21
C GLU A 30 -2.16 10.10 -10.14
N GLN A 31 -3.43 9.67 -10.18
CA GLN A 31 -3.94 8.66 -9.27
C GLN A 31 -3.23 7.31 -9.43
N ARG A 32 -2.94 6.88 -10.66
CA ARG A 32 -2.16 5.67 -10.93
C ARG A 32 -0.77 5.73 -10.31
N ARG A 33 -0.10 6.88 -10.36
CA ARG A 33 1.21 7.07 -9.70
C ARG A 33 1.11 6.92 -8.18
N LYS A 34 0.09 7.52 -7.56
CA LYS A 34 -0.15 7.39 -6.11
C LYS A 34 -0.45 5.96 -5.70
N ILE A 35 -1.24 5.22 -6.49
CA ILE A 35 -1.50 3.80 -6.24
C ILE A 35 -0.19 3.01 -6.27
N ALA A 36 0.64 3.20 -7.31
CA ALA A 36 1.92 2.50 -7.41
C ALA A 36 2.88 2.83 -6.24
N GLU A 37 2.85 4.06 -5.73
CA GLU A 37 3.61 4.44 -4.54
C GLU A 37 3.10 3.74 -3.28
N MET A 38 1.78 3.70 -3.07
CA MET A 38 1.18 2.98 -1.95
C MET A 38 1.45 1.48 -2.02
N GLU A 39 1.45 0.88 -3.21
CA GLU A 39 1.83 -0.53 -3.41
C GLU A 39 3.29 -0.77 -3.01
N ARG A 40 4.21 0.12 -3.39
CA ARG A 40 5.62 0.03 -2.94
C ARG A 40 5.75 0.11 -1.42
N VAL A 41 5.05 1.04 -0.78
CA VAL A 41 5.05 1.17 0.69
C VAL A 41 4.46 -0.08 1.35
N ARG A 42 3.36 -0.61 0.81
CA ARG A 42 2.76 -1.87 1.29
C ARG A 42 3.75 -3.03 1.18
N ASP A 43 4.41 -3.19 0.04
CA ASP A 43 5.39 -4.25 -0.17
C ASP A 43 6.59 -4.09 0.76
N GLU A 44 7.05 -2.86 0.98
CA GLU A 44 8.09 -2.58 1.95
C GLU A 44 7.65 -2.93 3.37
N MET A 45 6.42 -2.59 3.75
CA MET A 45 5.85 -2.96 5.06
C MET A 45 5.64 -4.46 5.22
N LEU A 46 5.28 -5.18 4.16
CA LEU A 46 5.20 -6.64 4.18
C LEU A 46 6.58 -7.27 4.32
N ARG A 47 7.59 -6.73 3.62
CA ARG A 47 8.99 -7.15 3.77
C ARG A 47 9.54 -6.85 5.16
N ARG A 48 9.20 -5.68 5.73
CA ARG A 48 9.61 -5.27 7.09
C ARG A 48 8.78 -5.95 8.19
N GLY A 49 7.56 -6.40 7.86
CA GLY A 49 6.54 -6.93 8.75
C GLY A 49 6.61 -8.44 8.99
N THR A 50 7.71 -9.10 8.65
CA THR A 50 8.02 -10.44 9.17
C THR A 50 8.88 -10.26 10.42
N GLY A 51 8.15 -10.05 11.51
CA GLY A 51 8.69 -9.84 12.83
C GLY A 51 7.58 -9.57 13.84
N SER A 52 6.38 -10.13 13.63
CA SER A 52 5.39 -10.19 14.69
C SER A 52 5.97 -11.09 15.78
N VAL A 53 6.57 -10.47 16.78
CA VAL A 53 7.00 -11.11 18.01
C VAL A 53 5.74 -11.58 18.71
N VAL A 54 5.32 -12.82 18.46
CA VAL A 54 4.16 -13.42 19.13
C VAL A 54 4.65 -14.03 20.44
N TYR A 55 4.00 -13.66 21.54
CA TYR A 55 4.23 -14.30 22.83
C TYR A 55 3.65 -15.72 22.83
N GLU A 56 4.50 -16.71 23.13
CA GLU A 56 4.18 -18.13 23.06
C GLU A 56 4.21 -18.82 24.43
N GLY A 57 4.69 -18.13 25.48
CA GLY A 57 4.71 -18.65 26.84
C GLY A 57 5.92 -18.23 27.68
N VAL A 58 6.09 -18.87 28.84
CA VAL A 58 7.27 -18.72 29.70
C VAL A 58 8.33 -19.74 29.30
N CYS A 59 9.60 -19.36 29.36
CA CYS A 59 10.72 -20.24 29.05
C CYS A 59 10.87 -21.34 30.12
N ALA A 60 10.78 -22.60 29.69
CA ALA A 60 10.95 -23.74 30.60
C ALA A 60 12.38 -23.88 31.13
N GLU A 61 13.39 -23.40 30.40
CA GLU A 61 14.81 -23.54 30.77
C GLU A 61 15.22 -22.60 31.89
N CYS A 62 14.84 -21.32 31.81
CA CYS A 62 15.25 -20.33 32.80
C CYS A 62 14.14 -19.91 33.76
N GLY A 63 12.87 -20.24 33.46
CA GLY A 63 11.70 -19.88 34.29
C GLY A 63 11.41 -18.38 34.42
N ILE A 64 12.28 -17.52 33.89
CA ILE A 64 12.24 -16.06 34.07
C ILE A 64 11.87 -15.35 32.77
N GLY A 65 12.41 -15.81 31.63
CA GLY A 65 12.18 -15.20 30.33
C GLY A 65 10.90 -15.67 29.66
N VAL A 66 10.44 -14.91 28.66
CA VAL A 66 9.30 -15.29 27.82
C VAL A 66 9.78 -15.80 26.47
N ILE A 67 9.02 -16.72 25.88
CA ILE A 67 9.26 -17.24 24.54
C ILE A 67 8.53 -16.36 23.55
N VAL A 68 9.27 -15.90 22.55
CA VAL A 68 8.74 -15.10 21.46
C VAL A 68 9.03 -15.75 20.11
N ARG A 69 8.04 -15.76 19.21
CA ARG A 69 8.21 -16.19 17.83
C ARG A 69 8.69 -15.03 16.97
N LYS A 70 9.81 -15.20 16.28
CA LYS A 70 10.29 -14.26 15.26
C LYS A 70 10.81 -15.06 14.07
N ASN A 71 10.22 -14.85 12.89
CA ASN A 71 10.63 -15.50 11.63
C ASN A 71 10.76 -17.02 11.78
N ASP A 72 9.70 -17.67 12.27
CA ASP A 72 9.60 -19.11 12.54
C ASP A 72 10.57 -19.69 13.59
N SER A 73 11.39 -18.85 14.23
CA SER A 73 12.19 -19.25 15.39
C SER A 73 11.50 -18.85 16.70
N LEU A 74 11.47 -19.77 17.66
CA LEU A 74 11.05 -19.50 19.03
C LEU A 74 12.29 -19.23 19.88
N ARG A 75 12.36 -18.05 20.51
CA ARG A 75 13.53 -17.62 21.30
C ARG A 75 13.11 -17.10 22.67
N CYS A 76 13.87 -17.45 23.69
CA CYS A 76 13.74 -16.85 25.02
C CYS A 76 14.36 -15.45 25.08
N THR A 77 13.64 -14.48 25.66
CA THR A 77 14.13 -13.10 25.85
C THR A 77 15.27 -12.97 26.85
N SER A 78 15.46 -13.94 27.77
CA SER A 78 16.40 -13.81 28.88
C SER A 78 17.65 -14.68 28.75
N CYS A 79 17.50 -15.97 28.40
CA CYS A 79 18.64 -16.90 28.30
C CYS A 79 19.05 -17.24 26.86
N ASP A 80 18.44 -16.62 25.85
CA ASP A 80 18.68 -16.89 24.42
C ASP A 80 18.45 -18.35 23.99
N PHE A 81 17.72 -19.14 24.79
CA PHE A 81 17.35 -20.50 24.40
C PHE A 81 16.45 -20.49 23.15
N ARG A 82 16.68 -21.43 22.23
CA ARG A 82 15.94 -21.53 20.96
C ARG A 82 15.26 -22.89 20.85
N TYR A 83 13.96 -22.89 20.52
CA TYR A 83 13.29 -24.11 20.10
C TYR A 83 13.35 -24.21 18.58
N ASN A 84 13.83 -25.35 18.09
CA ASN A 84 13.65 -25.73 16.69
C ASN A 84 12.30 -26.44 16.59
N LEU A 85 11.40 -25.93 15.76
CA LEU A 85 10.14 -26.59 15.39
C LEU A 85 10.38 -27.51 14.20
#